data_AF-A0A8S2SHS0-F1
#
_entry.id   AF-A0A8S2SHS0-F1
#
_cell.length_a   1.000
_cell.length_b   1.000
_cell.length_c   1.000
_cell.angle_alpha   90.00
_cell.angle_beta   90.00
_cell.angle_gamma   90.00
#
_symmetry.space_group_name_H-M   'P 1'
#
loop_
_entity.id
_entity.type
_entity.pdbx_description
1 polymer ?
#
loop_
_entity_poly.entity_id
_entity_poly.type
_entity_poly.pdbx_seq_one_letter_code
_entity_poly.pdbx_strand_id
1 'polypeptide(L)'
;MNNMQSIINYGLLVPNRKYSDDRPTIAVKNGSAYGVGIYTSTSAQYSTAYTKGTNTMLVCAAITHLPSVSSSKTTISKQKEVQQCGHIVVIRHEARILPLFLIDFHRSCNQSGSINRSIFHCESSKTITSGVRQTKLAQLQLMKRRIETNPFRQIPKRHLRKLLAHKNTIRLQLRQYQKQIIS
;
A
#
# COMPACT_ATOMS: atom_id res chain seq x y z
N MET A 1 -4.21 0.11 -20.17
CA MET A 1 -3.17 -0.34 -19.19
C MET A 1 -3.88 -0.88 -17.95
N ASN A 2 -3.54 -2.08 -17.49
CA ASN A 2 -4.10 -2.65 -16.25
C ASN A 2 -3.53 -1.90 -15.03
N ASN A 3 -4.38 -1.43 -14.11
CA ASN A 3 -3.96 -0.69 -12.90
C ASN A 3 -2.92 -1.47 -12.10
N MET A 4 -3.07 -2.80 -11.98
CA MET A 4 -2.15 -3.62 -11.21
C MET A 4 -0.75 -3.61 -11.80
N GLN A 5 -0.62 -3.71 -13.12
CA GLN A 5 0.68 -3.66 -13.80
C GLN A 5 1.36 -2.31 -13.60
N SER A 6 0.60 -1.21 -13.64
CA SER A 6 1.11 0.13 -13.36
C SER A 6 1.64 0.24 -11.92
N ILE A 7 0.88 -0.28 -10.94
CA ILE A 7 1.30 -0.28 -9.53
C ILE A 7 2.55 -1.13 -9.31
N ILE A 8 2.69 -2.26 -9.99
CA ILE A 8 3.90 -3.10 -9.93
C ILE A 8 5.10 -2.36 -10.52
N ASN A 9 4.92 -1.69 -11.65
CA ASN A 9 6.03 -1.03 -12.34
C ASN A 9 6.48 0.26 -11.64
N TYR A 10 5.54 1.05 -11.14
CA TYR A 10 5.79 2.44 -10.69
C TYR A 10 5.41 2.69 -9.22
N GLY A 11 4.75 1.74 -8.57
CA GLY A 11 4.16 1.93 -7.24
C GLY A 11 2.80 2.63 -7.26
N LEU A 12 2.32 2.95 -6.07
CA LEU A 12 1.15 3.82 -5.90
C LEU A 12 1.58 5.26 -6.17
N LEU A 13 0.97 5.89 -7.17
CA LEU A 13 1.25 7.26 -7.59
C LEU A 13 0.15 8.20 -7.10
N VAL A 14 0.53 9.44 -6.74
CA VAL A 14 -0.42 10.52 -6.48
C VAL A 14 -0.97 11.02 -7.83
N PRO A 15 -2.30 11.12 -8.00
CA PRO A 15 -2.90 11.63 -9.24
C PRO A 15 -2.54 13.09 -9.55
N ASN A 16 -2.55 13.44 -10.83
CA ASN A 16 -2.22 14.77 -11.39
C ASN A 16 -0.83 15.31 -11.00
N ARG A 17 0.03 14.47 -10.42
CA ARG A 17 1.41 14.83 -10.10
C ARG A 17 2.29 14.57 -11.32
N LYS A 18 3.03 15.59 -11.73
CA LYS A 18 4.12 15.44 -12.71
C LYS A 18 5.33 14.86 -12.01
N TYR A 19 5.84 13.74 -12.51
CA TYR A 19 7.07 13.13 -12.04
C TYR A 19 8.23 13.55 -12.97
N SER A 20 9.44 13.59 -12.42
CA SER A 20 10.65 13.98 -13.15
C SER A 20 11.33 12.79 -13.86
N ASP A 21 10.77 11.60 -13.73
CA ASP A 21 11.24 10.35 -14.31
C ASP A 21 10.17 9.76 -15.24
N ASP A 22 10.38 8.54 -15.74
CA ASP A 22 9.48 7.86 -16.69
C ASP A 22 8.13 7.41 -16.08
N ARG A 23 7.79 7.84 -14.87
CA ARG A 23 6.49 7.51 -14.26
C ARG A 23 5.36 8.25 -14.95
N PRO A 24 4.24 7.56 -15.26
CA PRO A 24 3.10 8.20 -15.90
C PRO A 24 2.39 9.17 -14.96
N THR A 25 1.84 10.25 -15.52
CA THR A 25 0.84 11.06 -14.82
C THR A 25 -0.49 10.34 -14.87
N ILE A 26 -1.06 9.99 -13.72
CA ILE A 26 -2.39 9.36 -13.65
C ILE A 26 -3.46 10.42 -13.37
N ALA A 27 -4.55 10.37 -14.12
CA ALA A 27 -5.69 11.26 -13.91
C ALA A 27 -6.56 10.79 -12.73
N VAL A 28 -7.22 11.73 -12.06
CA VAL A 28 -8.25 11.41 -11.06
C VAL A 28 -9.46 10.84 -11.79
N LYS A 29 -9.77 9.55 -11.58
CA LYS A 29 -10.93 8.89 -12.22
C LYS A 29 -12.20 8.96 -11.38
N ASN A 30 -12.08 8.96 -10.06
CA ASN A 30 -13.21 8.94 -9.12
C ASN A 30 -12.93 9.86 -7.92
N GLY A 31 -13.96 10.61 -7.51
CA GLY A 31 -14.13 11.33 -6.24
C GLY A 31 -12.87 11.68 -5.45
N SER A 32 -12.47 12.96 -5.48
CA SER A 32 -11.47 13.54 -4.58
C SER A 32 -12.15 14.22 -3.38
N ALA A 33 -13.08 13.51 -2.72
CA ALA A 33 -13.92 14.07 -1.65
C ALA A 33 -13.08 14.64 -0.49
N TYR A 34 -11.91 14.06 -0.23
CA TYR A 34 -10.96 14.51 0.78
C TYR A 34 -9.67 15.05 0.14
N GLY A 35 -9.76 15.55 -1.09
CA GLY A 35 -8.66 16.07 -1.89
C GLY A 35 -7.93 14.99 -2.72
N VAL A 36 -6.94 15.43 -3.49
CA VAL A 36 -6.14 14.57 -4.37
C VAL A 36 -5.07 13.84 -3.57
N GLY A 37 -5.00 12.51 -3.73
CA GLY A 37 -4.04 11.66 -3.03
C GLY A 37 -4.26 10.18 -3.32
N ILE A 38 -3.48 9.34 -2.67
CA ILE A 38 -3.63 7.88 -2.66
C ILE A 38 -4.63 7.53 -1.56
N TYR A 39 -5.76 6.97 -1.95
CA TYR A 39 -6.81 6.55 -1.02
C TYR A 39 -6.55 5.13 -0.56
N THR A 40 -6.55 4.93 0.75
CA THR A 40 -6.49 3.62 1.39
C THR A 40 -7.52 3.52 2.49
N SER A 41 -7.73 2.31 3.01
CA SER A 41 -8.57 2.12 4.19
C SER A 41 -7.90 1.33 5.28
N THR A 42 -8.23 1.67 6.53
CA THR A 42 -7.92 0.85 7.72
C THR A 42 -8.83 -0.38 7.84
N SER A 43 -9.89 -0.48 7.03
CA SER A 43 -10.81 -1.61 6.99
C SER A 43 -10.83 -2.26 5.61
N ALA A 44 -10.60 -3.58 5.57
CA ALA A 44 -10.68 -4.36 4.32
C ALA A 44 -12.08 -4.27 3.70
N GLN A 45 -13.13 -4.31 4.53
CA GLN A 45 -14.52 -4.21 4.07
C GLN A 45 -14.75 -2.94 3.25
N TYR A 46 -14.21 -1.80 3.69
CA TYR A 46 -14.35 -0.54 2.97
C TYR A 46 -13.64 -0.57 1.61
N SER A 47 -12.45 -1.17 1.55
CA SER A 47 -11.67 -1.33 0.31
C SER A 47 -12.36 -2.23 -0.73
N THR A 48 -13.17 -3.21 -0.32
CA THR A 48 -13.87 -4.11 -1.26
C THR A 48 -14.83 -3.38 -2.20
N ALA A 49 -15.42 -2.27 -1.77
CA ALA A 49 -16.30 -1.45 -2.61
C ALA A 49 -15.55 -0.87 -3.83
N TYR A 50 -14.22 -0.77 -3.76
CA TYR A 50 -13.37 -0.18 -4.79
C TYR A 50 -12.75 -1.21 -5.74
N THR A 51 -12.93 -2.52 -5.52
CA THR A 51 -12.31 -3.54 -6.37
C THR A 51 -13.03 -3.76 -7.70
N LYS A 52 -14.19 -3.09 -7.94
CA LYS A 52 -14.94 -3.10 -9.22
C LYS A 52 -15.02 -4.49 -9.90
N GLY A 53 -15.44 -5.50 -9.15
CA GLY A 53 -15.59 -6.87 -9.66
C GLY A 53 -14.31 -7.71 -9.64
N THR A 54 -13.16 -7.14 -9.26
CA THR A 54 -11.99 -7.96 -8.92
C THR A 54 -12.09 -8.46 -7.48
N ASN A 55 -11.50 -9.64 -7.29
CA ASN A 55 -11.40 -10.33 -6.02
C ASN A 55 -10.00 -10.15 -5.42
N THR A 56 -9.35 -9.02 -5.71
CA THR A 56 -7.95 -8.77 -5.37
C THR A 56 -7.80 -7.44 -4.64
N MET A 57 -6.99 -7.38 -3.58
CA MET A 57 -6.75 -6.19 -2.78
C MET A 57 -5.27 -6.04 -2.44
N LEU A 58 -4.77 -4.80 -2.45
CA LEU A 58 -3.42 -4.49 -1.98
C LEU A 58 -3.44 -4.16 -0.49
N VAL A 59 -2.59 -4.83 0.28
CA VAL A 59 -2.28 -4.46 1.67
C VAL A 59 -1.01 -3.64 1.68
N CYS A 60 -1.08 -2.46 2.27
CA CYS A 60 0.01 -1.49 2.28
C CYS A 60 0.42 -1.14 3.72
N ALA A 61 1.72 -0.95 3.94
CA ALA A 61 2.21 -0.22 5.10
C ALA A 61 2.17 1.28 4.79
N ALA A 62 1.56 2.06 5.69
CA ALA A 62 1.43 3.50 5.54
C ALA A 62 2.00 4.23 6.77
N ILE A 63 2.75 5.31 6.53
CA ILE A 63 3.25 6.21 7.57
C ILE A 63 2.22 7.31 7.77
N THR A 64 1.34 7.14 8.76
CA THR A 64 0.20 8.05 9.00
C THR A 64 0.55 9.26 9.86
N HIS A 65 1.61 9.16 10.65
CA HIS A 65 2.09 10.19 11.55
C HIS A 65 3.55 10.48 11.26
N LEU A 66 3.87 11.76 11.10
CA LEU A 66 5.23 12.22 11.31
C LEU A 66 5.23 13.11 12.55
N PRO A 67 6.28 13.06 13.38
CA PRO A 67 6.47 14.06 14.42
C PRO A 67 6.44 15.41 13.72
N SER A 68 5.49 16.27 14.12
CA SER A 68 5.45 17.64 13.66
C SER A 68 6.77 18.27 14.07
N VAL A 69 7.71 18.37 13.13
CA VAL A 69 8.92 19.14 13.37
C VAL A 69 8.40 20.57 13.41
N SER A 70 8.24 21.07 14.64
CA SER A 70 7.72 22.38 14.99
C SER A 70 8.73 23.45 14.55
N SER A 71 8.93 23.59 13.24
CA SER A 71 9.75 24.64 12.66
C SER A 71 8.82 25.68 12.06
N SER A 72 8.72 26.79 12.81
CA SER A 72 8.25 28.10 12.40
C SER A 72 6.73 28.26 12.17
N LYS A 73 6.16 29.20 12.93
CA LYS A 73 4.80 29.75 12.83
C LYS A 73 4.61 30.51 11.51
N THR A 74 4.66 29.83 10.37
CA THR A 74 4.25 30.42 9.09
C THR A 74 2.89 29.87 8.72
N THR A 75 1.88 30.74 8.84
CA THR A 75 0.44 30.54 8.69
C THR A 75 0.03 30.32 7.23
N ILE A 76 0.73 29.45 6.51
CA ILE A 76 0.25 28.92 5.23
C ILE A 76 -0.16 27.50 5.53
N SER A 77 -1.45 27.22 5.36
CA SER A 77 -2.10 25.94 5.62
C SER A 77 -1.34 24.80 4.91
N LYS A 78 -0.33 24.25 5.57
CA LYS A 78 0.36 23.04 5.13
C LYS A 78 -0.71 21.97 5.07
N GLN A 79 -1.23 21.72 3.87
CA GLN A 79 -2.16 20.62 3.63
C GLN A 79 -1.51 19.38 4.23
N LYS A 80 -2.19 18.78 5.21
CA LYS A 80 -1.64 17.63 5.93
C LYS A 80 -1.27 16.56 4.91
N GLU A 81 -0.02 16.13 4.91
CA GLU A 81 0.47 15.11 3.97
C GLU A 81 -0.32 13.78 4.07
N VAL A 82 -0.93 13.54 5.23
CA VAL A 82 -1.89 12.46 5.46
C VAL A 82 -3.15 13.03 6.10
N GLN A 83 -4.31 12.66 5.56
CA GLN A 83 -5.61 13.01 6.11
C GLN A 83 -6.42 11.74 6.35
N GLN A 84 -6.97 11.59 7.55
CA GLN A 84 -7.83 10.46 7.91
C GLN A 84 -9.26 10.97 8.13
N CYS A 85 -10.22 10.29 7.51
CA CYS A 85 -11.65 10.57 7.60
C CYS A 85 -12.38 9.23 7.81
N GLY A 86 -12.70 8.91 9.06
CA GLY A 86 -13.24 7.59 9.42
C GLY A 86 -12.26 6.46 9.07
N HIS A 87 -12.72 5.53 8.22
CA HIS A 87 -11.90 4.42 7.70
C HIS A 87 -11.04 4.80 6.50
N ILE A 88 -11.22 5.99 5.91
CA ILE A 88 -10.44 6.43 4.74
C ILE A 88 -9.19 7.15 5.22
N VAL A 89 -8.05 6.80 4.61
CA VAL A 89 -6.78 7.50 4.77
C VAL A 89 -6.31 7.96 3.39
N VAL A 90 -6.13 9.27 3.24
CA VAL A 90 -5.61 9.91 2.03
C VAL A 90 -4.17 10.30 2.24
N ILE A 91 -3.27 9.75 1.43
CA ILE A 91 -1.83 9.97 1.49
C ILE A 91 -1.41 10.81 0.28
N ARG A 92 -0.86 12.00 0.52
CA ARG A 92 -0.50 12.96 -0.54
C ARG A 92 0.95 12.85 -1.03
N HIS A 93 1.71 11.88 -0.50
CA HIS A 93 3.10 11.66 -0.87
C HIS A 93 3.40 10.16 -1.00
N GLU A 94 3.85 9.69 -2.18
CA GLU A 94 4.04 8.25 -2.43
C GLU A 94 5.03 7.59 -1.46
N ALA A 95 6.06 8.32 -1.02
CA ALA A 95 7.07 7.78 -0.09
C ALA A 95 6.50 7.37 1.29
N ARG A 96 5.26 7.77 1.62
CA ARG A 96 4.58 7.40 2.86
C ARG A 96 3.80 6.09 2.75
N ILE A 97 3.77 5.44 1.59
CA ILE A 97 3.04 4.19 1.39
C ILE A 97 3.85 3.15 0.63
N LEU A 98 3.82 1.92 1.14
CA LEU A 98 4.50 0.78 0.58
C LEU A 98 3.50 -0.37 0.41
N PRO A 99 3.15 -0.77 -0.82
CA PRO A 99 2.45 -2.03 -1.06
C PRO A 99 3.29 -3.18 -0.51
N LEU A 100 2.69 -3.98 0.36
CA LEU A 100 3.31 -5.16 0.94
C LEU A 100 2.79 -6.40 0.24
N PHE A 101 1.48 -6.66 0.32
CA PHE A 101 0.88 -7.91 -0.15
C PHE A 101 -0.21 -7.64 -1.19
N LEU A 102 -0.39 -8.58 -2.10
CA LEU A 102 -1.58 -8.71 -2.92
C LEU A 102 -2.37 -9.89 -2.36
N ILE A 103 -3.61 -9.64 -1.96
CA ILE A 103 -4.51 -10.63 -1.37
C ILE A 103 -5.65 -10.90 -2.34
N ASP A 104 -5.90 -12.17 -2.60
CA ASP A 104 -7.09 -12.62 -3.29
C ASP A 104 -8.17 -12.99 -2.25
N PHE A 105 -9.43 -12.65 -2.51
CA PHE A 105 -10.55 -12.90 -1.61
C PHE A 105 -11.81 -13.26 -2.39
N HIS A 106 -12.61 -14.18 -1.86
CA HIS A 106 -13.90 -14.52 -2.47
C HIS A 106 -15.04 -13.78 -1.79
N ARG A 107 -16.01 -13.32 -2.59
CA ARG A 107 -17.27 -12.77 -2.08
C ARG A 107 -18.28 -13.92 -2.01
N SER A 108 -18.66 -14.34 -0.81
CA SER A 108 -19.80 -15.25 -0.64
C SER A 108 -21.10 -14.45 -0.83
N CYS A 109 -21.77 -14.61 -1.96
CA CYS A 109 -23.16 -14.18 -2.09
C CYS A 109 -24.06 -15.27 -1.51
N ASN A 110 -24.53 -15.08 -0.27
CA ASN A 110 -25.62 -15.91 0.22
C ASN A 110 -26.87 -15.51 -0.58
N GLN A 111 -27.42 -16.43 -1.38
CA GLN A 111 -28.56 -16.15 -2.26
C GLN A 111 -29.88 -15.89 -1.53
N SER A 112 -29.91 -16.02 -0.20
CA SER A 112 -31.04 -15.59 0.62
C SER A 112 -30.84 -14.12 1.01
N GLY A 113 -31.80 -13.25 0.67
CA GLY A 113 -31.80 -11.78 0.80
C GLY A 113 -31.62 -11.19 2.21
N SER A 114 -30.60 -11.65 2.94
CA SER A 114 -30.19 -11.19 4.26
C SER A 114 -28.81 -10.52 4.16
N ILE A 115 -28.67 -9.45 4.92
CA ILE A 115 -27.66 -8.38 4.82
C ILE A 115 -26.23 -8.92 4.59
N ASN A 116 -25.61 -8.46 3.50
CA ASN A 116 -24.25 -8.76 3.05
C ASN A 116 -23.19 -8.61 4.15
N ARG A 117 -22.86 -9.70 4.85
CA ARG A 117 -21.59 -9.84 5.56
C ARG A 117 -20.61 -10.51 4.62
N SER A 118 -19.69 -9.73 4.04
CA SER A 118 -18.54 -10.25 3.32
C SER A 118 -17.62 -10.94 4.33
N ILE A 119 -17.65 -12.28 4.38
CA ILE A 119 -16.72 -13.06 5.19
C ILE A 119 -15.39 -13.13 4.44
N PHE A 120 -14.32 -12.62 5.05
CA PHE A 120 -12.98 -12.75 4.51
C PHE A 120 -12.42 -14.11 4.91
N HIS A 121 -12.55 -15.10 4.03
CA HIS A 121 -11.71 -16.29 4.13
C HIS A 121 -10.33 -15.94 3.58
N CYS A 122 -9.40 -15.65 4.49
CA CYS A 122 -7.98 -15.74 4.18
C CYS A 122 -7.64 -17.23 4.09
N GLU A 123 -7.86 -17.83 2.92
CA GLU A 123 -7.37 -19.17 2.70
C GLU A 123 -5.83 -19.11 2.70
N SER A 124 -5.23 -19.63 3.76
CA SER A 124 -3.86 -20.13 3.74
C SER A 124 -3.85 -21.37 2.84
N SER A 125 -3.99 -21.14 1.53
CA SER A 125 -4.30 -22.17 0.56
C SER A 125 -3.11 -23.12 0.42
N LYS A 126 -3.27 -24.35 0.90
CA LYS A 126 -2.32 -25.47 0.72
C LYS A 126 -2.30 -26.00 -0.73
N THR A 127 -3.07 -25.40 -1.65
CA THR A 127 -3.33 -25.96 -2.99
C THR A 127 -3.11 -24.99 -4.16
N ILE A 128 -2.26 -23.97 -4.02
CA ILE A 128 -1.90 -23.06 -5.13
C ILE A 128 -0.37 -23.00 -5.28
N THR A 129 0.24 -24.09 -5.72
CA THR A 129 1.70 -24.22 -5.85
C THR A 129 2.28 -23.45 -7.06
N SER A 130 1.45 -23.08 -8.05
CA SER A 130 1.89 -22.36 -9.26
C SER A 130 1.63 -20.84 -9.21
N GLY A 131 0.48 -20.40 -8.70
CA GLY A 131 0.11 -18.97 -8.62
C GLY A 131 0.80 -18.19 -7.49
N VAL A 132 0.98 -18.80 -6.30
CA VAL A 132 1.66 -18.16 -5.15
C VAL A 132 3.15 -17.92 -5.41
N ARG A 133 3.76 -18.73 -6.27
CA ARG A 133 5.15 -18.51 -6.72
C ARG A 133 5.28 -17.21 -7.52
N GLN A 134 4.32 -16.88 -8.38
CA GLN A 134 4.36 -15.66 -9.18
C GLN A 134 4.14 -14.41 -8.33
N THR A 135 3.20 -14.40 -7.39
CA THR A 135 3.00 -13.26 -6.49
C THR A 135 4.19 -13.04 -5.57
N LYS A 136 4.78 -14.11 -5.01
CA LYS A 136 5.98 -14.01 -4.17
C LYS A 136 7.21 -13.51 -4.93
N LEU A 137 7.37 -13.94 -6.18
CA LEU A 137 8.50 -13.54 -7.04
C LEU A 137 8.31 -12.10 -7.56
N ALA A 138 7.10 -11.71 -7.93
CA ALA A 138 6.76 -10.32 -8.26
C ALA A 138 6.93 -9.38 -7.06
N GLN A 139 6.53 -9.82 -5.86
CA GLN A 139 6.73 -9.09 -4.60
C GLN A 139 8.21 -8.95 -4.25
N LEU A 140 9.01 -10.01 -4.45
CA LEU A 140 10.48 -9.97 -4.30
C LEU A 140 11.15 -9.07 -5.34
N GLN A 141 10.70 -9.09 -6.59
CA GLN A 141 11.21 -8.22 -7.66
C GLN A 141 10.84 -6.75 -7.40
N LEU A 142 9.62 -6.48 -6.94
CA LEU A 142 9.17 -5.15 -6.50
C LEU A 142 10.01 -4.63 -5.33
N MET A 143 10.25 -5.48 -4.32
CA MET A 143 11.09 -5.15 -3.17
C MET A 143 12.56 -4.94 -3.57
N LYS A 144 13.12 -5.78 -4.46
CA LYS A 144 14.50 -5.63 -4.97
C LYS A 144 14.66 -4.34 -5.77
N ARG A 145 13.80 -4.09 -6.76
CA ARG A 145 13.83 -2.84 -7.55
C ARG A 145 13.74 -1.61 -6.66
N ARG A 146 12.86 -1.59 -5.65
CA ARG A 146 12.75 -0.44 -4.73
C ARG A 146 13.98 -0.25 -3.83
N ILE A 147 14.67 -1.32 -3.46
CA ILE A 147 15.95 -1.22 -2.74
C ILE A 147 17.02 -0.61 -3.65
N GLU A 148 17.00 -0.93 -4.94
CA GLU A 148 17.97 -0.48 -5.95
C GLU A 148 17.69 0.95 -6.43
N THR A 149 16.43 1.33 -6.64
CA THR A 149 16.01 2.67 -7.10
C THR A 149 15.84 3.68 -5.96
N ASN A 150 16.38 3.37 -4.78
CA ASN A 150 16.09 4.09 -3.55
C ASN A 150 16.41 5.60 -3.64
N PRO A 151 15.42 6.51 -3.58
CA PRO A 151 15.66 7.96 -3.59
C PRO A 151 16.28 8.46 -2.26
N PHE A 152 16.53 7.57 -1.30
CA PHE A 152 17.12 7.89 0.00
C PHE A 152 18.61 8.29 -0.02
N ARG A 153 19.21 8.53 -1.20
CA ARG A 153 20.55 9.14 -1.29
C ARG A 153 20.65 10.51 -0.60
N GLN A 154 19.52 11.18 -0.32
CA GLN A 154 19.49 12.48 0.37
C GLN A 154 19.10 12.40 1.86
N ILE A 155 18.96 11.22 2.47
CA ILE A 155 18.65 11.14 3.90
C ILE A 155 19.92 11.41 4.73
N PRO A 156 19.91 12.40 5.66
CA PRO A 156 21.02 12.62 6.59
C PRO A 156 21.39 11.34 7.33
N LYS A 157 22.69 10.99 7.39
CA LYS A 157 23.22 9.71 7.93
C LYS A 157 22.59 9.27 9.26
N ARG A 158 22.17 10.20 10.11
CA ARG A 158 21.48 9.94 11.40
C ARG A 158 20.13 9.23 11.28
N HIS A 159 19.34 9.51 10.24
CA HIS A 159 18.05 8.86 10.00
C HIS A 159 18.19 7.53 9.26
N LEU A 160 19.27 7.38 8.48
CA LEU A 160 19.59 6.14 7.76
C LEU A 160 19.80 4.96 8.72
N ARG A 161 20.43 5.19 9.88
CA ARG A 161 20.62 4.16 10.92
C ARG A 161 19.29 3.65 11.49
N LYS A 162 18.33 4.54 11.73
CA LYS A 162 16.99 4.15 12.22
C LYS A 162 16.20 3.36 11.16
N LEU A 163 16.28 3.77 9.89
CA LEU A 163 15.67 3.03 8.78
C LEU A 163 16.33 1.67 8.54
N LEU A 164 17.65 1.57 8.66
CA LEU A 164 18.39 0.30 8.57
C LEU A 164 18.04 -0.66 9.71
N ALA A 165 17.95 -0.15 10.94
CA ALA A 165 17.49 -0.94 12.08
C ALA A 165 16.07 -1.47 11.83
N HIS A 166 15.16 -0.61 11.40
CA HIS A 166 13.78 -0.99 11.11
C HIS A 166 13.69 -2.01 9.96
N LYS A 167 14.51 -1.87 8.90
CA LYS A 167 14.64 -2.84 7.80
C LYS A 167 15.08 -4.21 8.30
N ASN A 168 16.03 -4.27 9.23
CA ASN A 168 16.52 -5.53 9.80
C ASN A 168 15.47 -6.18 10.72
N THR A 169 14.73 -5.39 11.50
CA THR A 169 13.59 -5.89 12.28
C THR A 169 12.51 -6.49 11.39
N ILE A 170 12.13 -5.83 10.30
CA ILE A 170 11.14 -6.35 9.33
C ILE A 170 11.64 -7.65 8.70
N ARG A 171 12.93 -7.74 8.35
CA ARG A 171 13.53 -8.99 7.82
C ARG A 171 13.47 -10.15 8.83
N LEU A 172 13.70 -9.87 10.11
CA LEU A 172 13.63 -10.88 11.17
C LEU A 172 12.20 -11.36 11.40
N GLN A 173 11.24 -10.44 11.45
CA GLN A 173 9.81 -10.78 11.57
C GLN A 173 9.34 -11.62 10.38
N LEU A 174 9.75 -11.27 9.15
CA LEU A 174 9.44 -12.07 7.96
C LEU A 174 10.03 -13.49 8.05
N ARG A 175 11.26 -13.64 8.57
CA ARG A 175 11.87 -14.97 8.77
C ARG A 175 11.14 -15.78 9.84
N GLN A 176 10.73 -15.17 10.94
CA GLN A 176 9.97 -15.84 12.00
C GLN A 176 8.61 -16.30 11.49
N TYR A 177 7.91 -15.44 10.75
CA TYR A 177 6.63 -15.76 10.14
C TYR A 177 6.76 -16.89 9.12
N GLN A 178 7.83 -16.92 8.32
CA GLN A 178 8.13 -18.02 7.40
C GLN A 178 8.35 -19.35 8.12
N LYS A 179 8.99 -19.35 9.29
CA LYS A 179 9.18 -20.58 10.09
C LYS A 179 7.86 -21.13 10.63
N GLN A 180 6.95 -20.25 11.09
CA GLN A 180 5.63 -20.64 11.61
C GLN A 180 4.69 -21.23 10.56
N ILE A 181 4.91 -20.94 9.28
CA ILE A 181 4.11 -21.48 8.17
C ILE A 181 4.59 -22.87 7.75
N ILE A 182 5.86 -23.19 7.98
CA ILE A 182 6.49 -24.45 7.54
C ILE A 182 6.38 -25.55 8.61
N SER A 183 6.18 -25.18 9.87
CA SER A 183 5.86 -26.11 10.98
C SER A 183 4.36 -26.36 11.07
#